data_AF-A0A9N8YX37-F1
#
_entry.id   AF-A0A9N8YX37-F1
#
_cell.length_a   1.000
_cell.length_b   1.000
_cell.length_c   1.000
_cell.angle_alpha   90.00
_cell.angle_beta   90.00
_cell.angle_gamma   90.00
#
_symmetry.space_group_name_H-M   'P 1'
#
loop_
_entity.id
_entity.type
_entity.pdbx_description
1 polymer ?
#
loop_
_entity_poly.entity_id
_entity_poly.type
_entity_poly.pdbx_seq_one_letter_code
_entity_poly.pdbx_strand_id
1 'polypeptide(L)'
;TKTNNSGGIQGGITNGENIYFRVAFKPPATISQPQQTVTYDGEDGTLAARGRHDPCVVPRAVPIVESMAALVIMDTLMIQQSRQTAASFLPPISNLPPTMVGAVKSRGQKKIRTS
;
A
#
# COMPACT_ATOMS: atom_id res chain seq x y z
N THR A 1 3.64 6.63 -17.74
CA THR A 1 2.30 7.21 -18.04
C THR A 1 2.42 8.72 -18.15
N LYS A 2 1.41 9.44 -18.67
CA LYS A 2 1.48 10.92 -18.75
C LYS A 2 1.23 11.59 -17.38
N THR A 3 0.54 10.91 -16.48
CA THR A 3 0.25 11.35 -15.11
C THR A 3 0.36 10.17 -14.13
N ASN A 4 0.53 10.47 -12.83
CA ASN A 4 0.64 9.49 -11.75
C ASN A 4 -0.41 9.74 -10.64
N ASN A 5 -1.68 9.74 -11.02
CA ASN A 5 -2.79 10.00 -10.09
C ASN A 5 -3.03 8.85 -9.10
N SER A 6 -2.61 7.64 -9.44
CA SER A 6 -2.72 6.45 -8.59
C SER A 6 -1.57 6.32 -7.59
N GLY A 7 -0.60 7.25 -7.60
CA GLY A 7 0.53 7.22 -6.68
C GLY A 7 1.42 5.99 -6.83
N GLY A 8 1.64 5.50 -8.05
CA GLY A 8 2.53 4.38 -8.35
C GLY A 8 1.94 2.99 -8.12
N ILE A 9 0.70 2.89 -7.61
CA ILE A 9 0.07 1.61 -7.26
C ILE A 9 -1.32 1.53 -7.89
N GLN A 10 -1.60 0.44 -8.60
CA GLN A 10 -2.90 0.16 -9.23
C GLN A 10 -3.34 -1.26 -8.91
N GLY A 11 -4.55 -1.41 -8.36
CA GLY A 11 -5.07 -2.73 -7.97
C GLY A 11 -4.18 -3.48 -6.97
N GLY A 12 -3.40 -2.75 -6.16
CA GLY A 12 -2.44 -3.33 -5.22
C GLY A 12 -1.10 -3.73 -5.83
N ILE A 13 -0.85 -3.43 -7.11
CA ILE A 13 0.39 -3.77 -7.82
C ILE A 13 1.09 -2.48 -8.26
N THR A 14 2.42 -2.45 -8.12
CA THR A 14 3.25 -1.33 -8.58
C THR A 14 3.22 -1.22 -10.11
N ASN A 15 3.03 -0.02 -10.65
CA ASN A 15 2.93 0.21 -12.10
C ASN A 15 4.21 0.78 -12.75
N GLY A 16 5.30 0.91 -11.97
CA GLY A 16 6.60 1.45 -12.42
C GLY A 16 6.77 2.95 -12.25
N GLU A 17 5.72 3.70 -11.86
CA GLU A 17 5.81 5.11 -11.52
C GLU A 17 6.23 5.30 -10.04
N ASN A 18 6.65 6.52 -9.68
CA ASN A 18 6.98 6.85 -8.28
C ASN A 18 5.82 6.55 -7.32
N ILE A 19 6.12 5.94 -6.18
CA ILE A 19 5.11 5.64 -5.16
C ILE A 19 4.84 6.89 -4.32
N TYR A 20 3.59 7.32 -4.27
CA TYR A 20 3.15 8.45 -3.46
C TYR A 20 2.04 8.01 -2.51
N PHE A 21 2.18 8.33 -1.22
CA PHE A 21 1.17 8.09 -0.21
C PHE A 21 1.14 9.24 0.81
N ARG A 22 0.00 9.43 1.47
CA ARG A 22 -0.20 10.48 2.47
C ARG A 22 -0.57 9.83 3.79
N VAL A 23 0.06 10.25 4.87
CA VAL A 23 -0.18 9.73 6.22
C VAL A 23 -0.74 10.86 7.08
N ALA A 24 -1.85 10.59 7.75
CA ALA A 24 -2.44 11.50 8.71
C ALA A 24 -1.98 11.13 10.12
N PHE A 25 -1.46 12.11 10.86
CA PHE A 25 -1.07 11.93 12.26
C PHE A 25 -2.10 12.61 13.16
N LYS A 26 -2.63 11.86 14.13
CA LYS A 26 -3.43 12.48 15.19
C LYS A 26 -2.54 13.41 16.03
N PRO A 27 -3.08 14.54 16.53
CA PRO A 27 -2.39 15.35 17.52
C PRO A 27 -2.01 14.53 18.78
N PRO A 28 -0.94 14.94 19.48
CA PRO A 28 -0.60 14.34 20.76
C PRO A 28 -1.81 14.44 21.71
N ALA A 29 -2.05 13.40 22.49
CA ALA A 29 -3.25 13.28 23.34
C ALA A 29 -3.26 14.27 24.50
N THR A 30 -2.11 14.86 24.83
CA THR A 30 -1.96 15.72 26.01
C THR A 30 -1.98 17.18 25.60
N ILE A 31 -3.01 17.88 26.05
CA ILE A 31 -3.13 19.33 26.00
C ILE A 31 -2.75 19.87 27.39
N SER A 32 -1.93 20.92 27.46
CA SER A 32 -1.51 21.52 28.74
C SER A 32 -2.62 22.32 29.43
N GLN A 33 -3.80 22.41 28.82
CA GLN A 33 -4.97 23.02 29.44
C GLN A 33 -5.72 21.99 30.30
N PRO A 34 -6.24 22.40 31.48
CA PRO A 34 -7.07 21.54 32.28
C PRO A 34 -8.33 21.16 31.50
N GLN A 35 -8.59 19.85 31.38
CA GLN A 35 -9.79 19.32 30.75
C GLN A 35 -10.69 18.72 31.84
N GLN A 36 -11.99 19.04 31.79
CA GLN A 36 -13.01 18.36 32.57
C GLN A 36 -13.09 16.92 32.07
N THR A 37 -12.97 15.96 32.98
CA THR A 37 -13.06 14.52 32.68
C THR A 37 -13.78 13.81 33.82
N VAL A 38 -14.04 12.52 33.66
CA VAL A 38 -14.62 11.69 34.71
C VAL A 38 -13.61 10.63 35.12
N THR A 39 -13.55 10.36 36.41
CA THR A 39 -12.80 9.23 36.95
C THR A 39 -13.50 7.91 36.58
N TYR A 40 -12.81 6.78 36.69
CA TYR A 40 -13.41 5.48 36.43
C TYR A 40 -14.62 5.18 37.33
N ASP A 41 -14.71 5.84 38.49
CA ASP A 41 -15.80 5.73 39.46
C ASP A 41 -16.97 6.68 39.15
N GLY A 42 -16.89 7.47 38.08
CA GLY A 42 -17.95 8.37 37.61
C GLY A 42 -17.99 9.73 38.31
N GLU A 43 -17.01 10.04 39.16
CA GLU A 43 -16.87 11.36 39.78
C GLU A 43 -16.18 12.35 38.83
N ASP A 44 -16.69 13.58 38.80
CA ASP A 44 -16.12 14.69 38.04
C ASP A 44 -14.68 14.98 38.50
N GLY A 45 -13.75 15.04 37.56
CA GLY A 45 -12.34 15.27 37.80
C GLY A 45 -11.73 16.23 36.78
N THR A 46 -10.63 16.89 37.15
CA THR A 46 -9.88 17.74 36.21
C THR A 46 -8.58 17.04 35.80
N LEU A 47 -8.43 16.76 34.51
CA LEU A 47 -7.20 16.21 33.95
C LEU A 47 -6.24 17.35 33.60
N ALA A 48 -5.28 17.61 34.49
CA ALA A 48 -4.16 18.52 34.26
C ALA A 48 -2.87 17.73 33.95
N ALA A 49 -2.85 17.06 32.81
CA ALA A 49 -1.69 16.26 32.41
C ALA A 49 -0.56 17.16 31.86
N ARG A 50 0.53 17.34 32.62
CA ARG A 50 1.78 17.99 32.19
C ARG A 50 2.64 17.05 31.33
N GLY A 51 2.08 16.53 30.24
CA GLY A 51 2.58 15.31 29.61
C GLY A 51 3.04 15.44 28.16
N ARG A 52 3.71 16.53 27.75
CA ARG A 52 4.72 16.57 26.66
C ARG A 52 5.12 18.01 26.34
N HIS A 53 6.43 18.24 26.25
CA HIS A 53 6.98 19.55 25.85
C HIS A 53 6.98 19.77 24.33
N ASP A 54 6.89 18.70 23.55
CA ASP A 54 6.91 18.79 22.10
C ASP A 54 5.49 18.89 21.53
N PRO A 55 5.08 20.09 21.03
CA PRO A 55 3.73 20.32 20.53
C PRO A 55 3.44 19.59 19.22
N CYS A 56 4.48 19.14 18.50
CA CYS A 56 4.36 18.49 17.21
C CYS A 56 5.13 17.17 17.15
N VAL A 57 4.43 16.09 16.79
CA VAL A 57 5.02 14.75 16.59
C VAL A 57 5.50 14.51 15.16
N VAL A 58 5.09 15.37 14.22
CA VAL A 58 5.27 15.16 12.77
C VAL A 58 6.74 15.08 12.35
N PRO A 59 7.66 15.96 12.81
CA PRO A 59 9.06 15.90 12.37
C PRO A 59 9.75 14.57 12.70
N ARG A 60 9.37 13.95 13.83
CA ARG A 60 9.91 12.64 14.24
C ARG A 60 9.22 11.47 13.55
N ALA A 61 8.01 11.67 13.05
CA ALA A 61 7.25 10.61 12.41
C ALA A 61 7.67 10.36 10.96
N VAL A 62 8.19 11.38 10.26
CA VAL A 62 8.70 11.25 8.89
C VAL A 62 9.72 10.11 8.72
N PRO A 63 10.85 10.06 9.46
CA PRO A 63 11.84 8.99 9.29
C PRO A 63 11.28 7.59 9.65
N ILE A 64 10.32 7.52 10.57
CA ILE A 64 9.65 6.26 10.93
C ILE A 64 8.82 5.75 9.76
N VAL A 65 8.04 6.64 9.12
CA VAL A 65 7.21 6.28 7.96
C VAL A 65 8.06 5.88 6.78
N GLU A 66 9.15 6.60 6.50
CA GLU A 66 10.08 6.27 5.42
C GLU A 66 10.71 4.89 5.63
N SER A 67 11.16 4.62 6.86
CA SER A 67 11.75 3.33 7.22
C SER A 67 10.74 2.19 7.05
N MET A 68 9.51 2.37 7.53
CA MET A 68 8.45 1.36 7.39
C MET A 68 8.06 1.13 5.92
N ALA A 69 7.98 2.20 5.12
CA ALA A 69 7.72 2.07 3.68
C ALA A 69 8.82 1.27 2.98
N ALA A 70 10.09 1.54 3.28
CA ALA A 70 11.22 0.79 2.73
C ALA A 70 11.18 -0.69 3.10
N LEU A 71 10.89 -1.02 4.37
CA LEU A 71 10.77 -2.39 4.85
C LEU A 71 9.64 -3.16 4.13
N VAL A 72 8.46 -2.55 4.00
CA VAL A 72 7.32 -3.18 3.30
C VAL A 72 7.64 -3.40 1.82
N ILE A 73 8.25 -2.42 1.15
CA ILE A 73 8.65 -2.58 -0.26
C ILE A 73 9.65 -3.73 -0.41
N MET A 74 10.66 -3.80 0.47
CA MET A 74 11.65 -4.88 0.47
C MET A 74 11.01 -6.25 0.65
N ASP A 75 10.07 -6.39 1.60
CA ASP A 75 9.34 -7.63 1.84
C ASP A 75 8.55 -8.07 0.61
N THR A 76 7.77 -7.16 0.01
CA THR A 76 7.01 -7.47 -1.22
C THR A 76 7.91 -7.86 -2.40
N LEU A 77 9.07 -7.23 -2.53
CA LEU A 77 10.07 -7.57 -3.53
C LEU A 77 10.62 -8.99 -3.31
N MET A 78 10.98 -9.33 -2.07
CA MET A 78 11.49 -10.66 -1.72
C MET A 78 10.45 -11.76 -1.95
N ILE A 79 9.18 -11.50 -1.61
CA ILE A 79 8.06 -12.41 -1.93
C ILE A 79 7.98 -12.64 -3.44
N GLN A 80 8.07 -11.57 -4.24
CA GLN A 80 8.02 -11.69 -5.70
C GLN A 80 9.22 -12.46 -6.27
N GLN A 81 10.43 -12.20 -5.77
CA GLN A 81 11.65 -12.93 -6.17
C GLN A 81 11.56 -14.42 -5.79
N SER A 82 11.03 -14.73 -4.61
CA SER A 82 10.79 -16.12 -4.19
C SER A 82 9.83 -16.82 -5.15
N ARG A 83 8.72 -16.18 -5.54
CA ARG A 83 7.76 -16.73 -6.51
C ARG A 83 8.40 -16.96 -7.88
N GLN A 84 9.21 -16.02 -8.36
CA GLN A 84 9.93 -16.17 -9.63
C GLN A 84 10.94 -17.31 -9.59
N THR A 85 11.66 -17.44 -8.48
CA THR A 85 12.64 -18.51 -8.25
C THR A 85 11.95 -19.86 -8.15
N ALA A 86 10.84 -19.97 -7.42
CA ALA A 86 10.05 -21.19 -7.38
C ALA A 86 9.51 -21.57 -8.78
N ALA A 87 9.05 -20.59 -9.54
CA ALA A 87 8.54 -20.80 -10.90
C ALA A 87 9.63 -21.25 -11.89
N SER A 88 10.89 -20.84 -11.71
CA SER A 88 11.98 -21.25 -12.60
C SER A 88 12.37 -22.72 -12.44
N PHE A 89 12.03 -23.36 -11.31
CA PHE A 89 12.20 -24.80 -11.11
C PHE A 89 11.07 -25.64 -11.74
N LEU A 90 9.96 -25.01 -12.16
CA LEU A 90 8.84 -25.72 -12.76
C LEU A 90 9.08 -25.95 -14.26
N PRO A 91 8.64 -27.09 -14.81
CA PRO A 91 8.71 -27.31 -16.26
C PRO A 91 7.84 -26.27 -16.99
N PRO A 92 8.25 -25.81 -18.19
CA PRO A 92 7.48 -24.86 -18.97
C PRO A 92 6.12 -25.45 -19.33
N ILE A 93 5.05 -24.66 -19.14
CA ILE A 93 3.69 -25.08 -19.43
C ILE A 93 3.53 -25.12 -20.96
N SER A 94 3.48 -26.32 -21.53
CA SER A 94 3.38 -26.54 -22.99
C SER A 94 1.95 -26.36 -23.49
N ASN A 95 0.96 -26.79 -22.72
CA ASN A 95 -0.46 -26.66 -23.04
C ASN A 95 -1.22 -26.14 -21.83
N LEU A 96 -1.94 -25.03 -22.01
CA LEU A 96 -2.87 -24.53 -20.99
C LEU A 96 -4.11 -25.44 -20.95
N PRO A 97 -4.64 -25.77 -19.76
CA PRO A 97 -5.91 -26.47 -19.67
C PRO A 97 -7.02 -25.65 -20.37
N PRO A 98 -8.05 -26.31 -20.95
CA PRO A 98 -9.10 -25.64 -21.74
C PRO A 98 -9.85 -24.54 -20.96
N THR A 99 -9.85 -24.62 -19.64
CA THR A 99 -10.46 -23.64 -18.72
C THR A 99 -9.65 -22.34 -18.58
N MET A 100 -8.37 -22.33 -18.96
CA MET A 100 -7.47 -21.17 -18.87
C MET A 100 -7.11 -20.57 -20.24
N VAL A 101 -7.49 -21.22 -21.33
CA VAL A 101 -7.43 -20.64 -22.67
C VAL A 101 -8.63 -19.71 -22.82
N GLY A 102 -8.42 -18.41 -22.63
CA GLY A 102 -9.46 -17.41 -22.90
C GLY A 102 -10.02 -17.62 -24.31
N ALA A 103 -11.35 -17.53 -24.47
CA ALA A 103 -12.03 -17.81 -25.73
C ALA A 103 -11.39 -17.04 -26.89
N VAL A 104 -10.51 -17.71 -27.66
CA VAL A 104 -9.94 -17.16 -28.88
C VAL A 104 -11.08 -17.10 -29.89
N LYS A 105 -11.75 -15.94 -29.98
CA LYS A 105 -12.66 -15.66 -31.10
C LYS A 105 -11.83 -15.78 -32.38
N SER A 106 -12.06 -16.85 -33.16
CA SER A 106 -11.54 -16.97 -34.51
C SER A 106 -12.12 -15.80 -35.33
N ARG A 107 -11.38 -14.70 -35.45
CA ARG A 107 -11.69 -13.68 -36.46
C ARG A 107 -11.48 -14.36 -37.80
N GLY A 108 -12.58 -14.60 -38.52
CA GLY A 108 -12.57 -15.25 -39.81
C GLY A 108 -11.53 -14.63 -40.74
N GLN A 109 -10.68 -15.48 -41.32
CA GLN A 109 -9.86 -15.12 -42.47
C GLN A 109 -10.80 -14.64 -43.58
N LYS A 110 -10.88 -13.32 -43.81
CA LYS A 110 -11.48 -12.78 -45.03
C LYS A 110 -10.50 -13.07 -46.16
N LYS A 111 -10.84 -14.08 -46.95
CA LYS A 111 -10.18 -14.47 -48.20
C LYS A 111 -10.18 -13.26 -49.14
N ILE A 112 -9.05 -12.58 -49.29
CA ILE A 112 -8.84 -11.56 -50.32
C ILE A 112 -8.80 -12.30 -51.65
N ARG A 113 -9.91 -12.25 -52.40
CA ARG A 113 -9.95 -12.59 -53.82
C ARG A 113 -9.36 -11.41 -54.58
N THR A 114 -8.15 -11.57 -55.12
CA THR A 114 -7.63 -10.77 -56.23
C THR A 114 -8.05 -11.42 -57.54
N SER A 115 -8.75 -10.61 -58.36
CA SER A 115 -9.01 -10.68 -59.81
C SER A 115 -9.28 -12.05 -60.43
#